data_AF-A0A6B3EKY6-F1
#
_entry.id   AF-A0A6B3EKY6-F1
#
_cell.length_a   1.000
_cell.length_b   1.000
_cell.length_c   1.000
_cell.angle_alpha   90.00
_cell.angle_beta   90.00
_cell.angle_gamma   90.00
#
_symmetry.space_group_name_H-M   'P 1'
#
loop_
_entity.id
_entity.type
_entity.pdbx_description
1 polymer ?
#
loop_
_entity_poly.entity_id
_entity_poly.type
_entity_poly.pdbx_seq_one_letter_code
_entity_poly.pdbx_strand_id
1 'polypeptide(L)'
;AWTKGSATVRWSATTPSTLVNRYEVLVDGKVAVTAKATATSAALTFASGTHTVAVRGTHVSGKASTTAATTVVVDRTAPSFATKPSTALRTGTVGSTSVPVTLKWAATDAAALKEVRLT
;
A
#
# COMPACT_ATOMS: atom_id res chain seq x y z
N ALA A 1 7.09 -1.31 -0.71
CA ALA A 1 5.93 -0.66 -1.35
C ALA A 1 4.88 -0.31 -0.29
N TRP A 2 4.00 0.67 -0.54
CA TRP A 2 2.95 1.11 0.40
C TRP A 2 1.55 0.89 -0.17
N THR A 3 0.60 0.41 0.64
CA THR A 3 -0.82 0.24 0.24
C THR A 3 -1.79 0.50 1.39
N LYS A 4 -3.04 0.86 1.04
CA LYS A 4 -4.19 1.01 1.94
C LYS A 4 -4.89 -0.31 2.30
N GLY A 5 -4.29 -1.45 2.01
CA GLY A 5 -4.80 -2.76 2.44
C GLY A 5 -5.03 -3.80 1.38
N SER A 6 -4.93 -3.45 0.09
CA SER A 6 -4.99 -4.40 -1.02
C SER A 6 -3.88 -4.14 -2.03
N ALA A 7 -3.36 -5.20 -2.63
CA ALA A 7 -2.40 -5.07 -3.72
C ALA A 7 -2.59 -6.20 -4.73
N THR A 8 -2.25 -5.91 -5.98
CA THR A 8 -2.15 -6.94 -7.02
C THR A 8 -0.69 -7.30 -7.18
N VAL A 9 -0.35 -8.54 -6.85
CA VAL A 9 0.97 -9.09 -7.14
C VAL A 9 0.98 -9.52 -8.59
N ARG A 10 1.99 -9.10 -9.34
CA ARG A 10 2.22 -9.51 -10.73
C ARG A 10 3.57 -10.19 -10.81
N TRP A 11 3.65 -11.25 -11.62
CA TRP A 11 4.89 -11.98 -11.86
C TRP A 11 4.98 -12.40 -13.32
N SER A 12 6.21 -12.70 -13.74
CA SER A 12 6.52 -13.34 -15.02
C SER A 12 7.22 -14.67 -14.76
N ALA A 13 7.10 -15.58 -15.72
CA ALA A 13 7.82 -16.84 -15.72
C ALA A 13 8.28 -17.14 -17.16
N THR A 14 9.48 -17.69 -17.28
CA THR A 14 10.04 -18.14 -18.57
C THR A 14 9.69 -19.60 -18.85
N THR A 15 9.32 -20.36 -17.81
CA THR A 15 8.84 -21.74 -17.96
C THR A 15 7.49 -21.74 -18.68
N PRO A 16 7.33 -22.54 -19.76
CA PRO A 16 6.04 -22.72 -20.41
C PRO A 16 4.96 -23.13 -19.41
N SER A 17 3.77 -22.54 -19.53
CA SER A 17 2.66 -22.79 -18.60
C SER A 17 2.20 -24.26 -18.56
N THR A 18 2.41 -25.02 -19.64
CA THR A 18 2.14 -26.47 -19.71
C THR A 18 3.06 -27.30 -18.81
N LEU A 19 4.22 -26.77 -18.44
CA LEU A 19 5.19 -27.39 -17.55
C LEU A 19 5.07 -26.88 -16.12
N VAL A 20 4.21 -25.90 -15.88
CA VAL A 20 3.91 -25.38 -14.55
C VAL A 20 2.68 -26.12 -14.01
N ASN A 21 2.77 -26.63 -12.78
CA ASN A 21 1.64 -27.20 -12.07
C ASN A 21 0.76 -26.06 -11.51
N ARG A 22 1.37 -25.16 -10.73
CA ARG A 22 0.68 -24.03 -10.09
C ARG A 22 1.64 -22.93 -9.65
N TYR A 23 1.06 -21.76 -9.36
CA TYR A 23 1.73 -20.70 -8.60
C TYR A 23 1.11 -20.56 -7.22
N GLU A 24 1.91 -20.19 -6.24
CA GLU A 24 1.49 -19.86 -4.89
C GLU A 24 2.06 -18.48 -4.54
N VAL A 25 1.20 -17.56 -4.15
CA VAL A 25 1.62 -16.26 -3.62
C VAL A 25 1.73 -16.38 -2.12
N LEU A 26 2.92 -16.10 -1.60
CA LEU A 26 3.24 -16.19 -0.18
C LEU A 26 3.19 -14.81 0.45
N VAL A 27 2.56 -14.74 1.62
CA VAL A 27 2.62 -13.60 2.54
C VAL A 27 3.23 -14.10 3.84
N ASP A 28 4.33 -13.49 4.26
CA ASP A 28 5.07 -13.87 5.49
C ASP A 28 5.44 -15.36 5.54
N GLY A 29 5.85 -15.88 4.37
CA GLY A 29 6.24 -17.29 4.19
C GLY A 29 5.07 -18.27 4.10
N LYS A 30 3.81 -17.83 4.25
CA LYS A 30 2.61 -18.67 4.19
C LYS A 30 1.88 -18.48 2.87
N VAL A 31 1.32 -19.56 2.31
CA VAL A 31 0.51 -19.46 1.08
C VAL A 31 -0.76 -18.67 1.38
N ALA A 32 -0.89 -17.51 0.75
CA ALA A 32 -2.09 -16.68 0.84
C ALA A 32 -3.05 -16.97 -0.33
N VAL A 33 -2.51 -17.25 -1.52
CA VAL A 33 -3.29 -17.57 -2.73
C VAL A 33 -2.60 -18.68 -3.50
N THR A 34 -3.39 -19.64 -3.99
CA THR A 34 -2.97 -20.60 -5.01
C THR A 34 -3.59 -20.21 -6.35
N ALA A 35 -2.77 -20.11 -7.39
CA ALA A 35 -3.17 -19.68 -8.73
C ALA A 35 -2.83 -20.73 -9.78
N LYS A 36 -3.60 -20.73 -10.87
CA LYS A 36 -3.43 -21.65 -12.01
C LYS A 36 -2.08 -21.42 -12.70
N ALA A 37 -1.59 -22.44 -13.41
CA ALA A 37 -0.34 -22.40 -14.17
C ALA A 37 -0.24 -21.28 -15.24
N THR A 38 -1.38 -20.76 -15.70
CA THR A 38 -1.47 -19.65 -16.67
C THR A 38 -1.58 -18.27 -16.02
N ALA A 39 -1.73 -18.20 -14.70
CA ALA A 39 -1.87 -16.92 -14.01
C ALA A 39 -0.54 -16.17 -13.94
N THR A 40 -0.62 -14.86 -14.13
CA THR A 40 0.50 -13.91 -14.01
C THR A 40 0.24 -12.84 -12.95
N SER A 41 -0.89 -12.94 -12.25
CA SER A 41 -1.22 -12.04 -11.15
C SER A 41 -2.20 -12.66 -10.17
N ALA A 42 -2.23 -12.09 -8.96
CA ALA A 42 -3.23 -12.38 -7.93
C ALA A 42 -3.49 -11.14 -7.09
N ALA A 43 -4.74 -10.96 -6.66
CA ALA A 43 -5.11 -9.95 -5.69
C ALA A 43 -4.85 -10.46 -4.27
N LEU A 44 -4.32 -9.59 -3.42
CA LEU A 44 -4.11 -9.82 -2.00
C LEU A 44 -4.80 -8.75 -1.18
N THR A 45 -5.24 -9.15 0.01
CA THR A 45 -5.65 -8.24 1.08
C THR A 45 -4.73 -8.46 2.28
N PHE A 46 -4.32 -7.37 2.90
CA PHE A 46 -3.35 -7.38 4.00
C PHE A 46 -3.90 -6.66 5.22
N ALA A 47 -3.63 -7.17 6.41
CA ALA A 47 -3.81 -6.38 7.63
C ALA A 47 -2.88 -5.15 7.63
N SER A 48 -3.10 -4.20 8.53
CA SER A 48 -2.13 -3.14 8.79
C SER A 48 -0.84 -3.72 9.35
N GLY A 49 0.30 -3.19 8.92
CA GLY A 49 1.61 -3.63 9.37
C GLY A 49 2.60 -3.83 8.21
N THR A 50 3.73 -4.46 8.53
CA THR A 50 4.76 -4.82 7.54
C THR A 50 4.65 -6.29 7.19
N HIS A 51 4.58 -6.57 5.90
CA HIS A 51 4.49 -7.91 5.34
C HIS A 51 5.58 -8.15 4.30
N THR A 52 5.91 -9.41 4.07
CA THR A 52 6.77 -9.85 2.98
C THR A 52 5.96 -10.65 1.96
N VAL A 53 6.19 -10.39 0.67
CA VAL A 53 5.47 -11.05 -0.42
C VAL A 53 6.45 -11.73 -1.36
N ALA A 54 6.19 -13.00 -1.69
CA ALA A 54 6.96 -13.76 -2.67
C ALA A 54 6.01 -14.62 -3.53
N VAL A 55 6.49 -15.08 -4.70
CA VAL A 55 5.75 -16.02 -5.55
C VAL A 55 6.56 -17.30 -5.70
N ARG A 56 5.91 -18.44 -5.49
CA ARG A 56 6.48 -19.77 -5.71
C ARG A 56 5.82 -20.43 -6.91
N GLY A 57 6.60 -20.76 -7.93
CA GLY A 57 6.17 -21.58 -9.05
C GLY A 57 6.55 -23.04 -8.81
N THR A 58 5.61 -23.96 -8.98
CA THR A 58 5.86 -25.41 -8.90
C THR A 58 5.74 -26.04 -10.28
N HIS A 59 6.78 -26.73 -10.72
CA HIS A 59 6.82 -27.49 -11.97
C HIS A 59 5.97 -28.77 -11.86
N VAL A 60 5.54 -29.33 -12.99
CA VAL A 60 4.79 -30.61 -13.03
C VAL A 60 5.54 -31.79 -12.42
N SER A 61 6.88 -31.72 -12.36
CA SER A 61 7.73 -32.72 -11.69
C SER A 61 7.83 -32.53 -10.16
N GLY A 62 7.14 -31.54 -9.59
CA GLY A 62 7.17 -31.24 -8.16
C GLY A 62 8.30 -30.32 -7.70
N LYS A 63 9.29 -30.02 -8.56
CA LYS A 63 10.33 -29.02 -8.25
C LYS A 63 9.70 -27.62 -8.14
N ALA A 64 10.14 -26.83 -7.17
CA ALA A 64 9.63 -25.47 -6.96
C ALA A 64 10.77 -24.43 -6.96
N SER A 65 10.46 -23.23 -7.43
CA SER A 65 11.32 -22.05 -7.31
C SER A 65 10.51 -20.91 -6.72
N THR A 66 11.14 -20.13 -5.82
CA THR A 66 10.50 -19.00 -5.12
C THR A 66 11.27 -17.73 -5.40
N THR A 67 10.56 -16.64 -5.71
CA THR A 67 11.17 -15.33 -5.91
C THR A 67 11.77 -14.78 -4.62
N ALA A 68 12.65 -13.78 -4.73
CA ALA A 68 13.01 -12.95 -3.59
C ALA A 68 11.75 -12.30 -2.99
N ALA A 69 11.75 -12.15 -1.67
CA ALA A 69 10.64 -11.50 -0.96
C ALA A 69 10.71 -9.98 -1.13
N THR A 70 9.56 -9.35 -1.31
CA THR A 70 9.40 -7.89 -1.37
C THR A 70 8.64 -7.40 -0.15
N THR A 71 9.17 -6.38 0.53
CA THR A 71 8.52 -5.77 1.69
C THR A 71 7.39 -4.83 1.26
N VAL A 72 6.22 -5.05 1.85
CA VAL A 72 5.04 -4.22 1.71
C VAL A 72 4.66 -3.69 3.08
N VAL A 73 4.48 -2.38 3.18
CA VAL A 73 3.97 -1.74 4.39
C VAL A 73 2.55 -1.28 4.12
N VAL A 74 1.66 -1.60 5.05
CA VAL A 74 0.22 -1.43 4.91
C VAL A 74 -0.25 -0.54 6.03
N ASP A 75 -0.73 0.65 5.68
CA ASP A 75 -1.41 1.54 6.62
C ASP A 75 -2.85 1.75 6.15
N ARG A 76 -3.79 1.36 7.03
CA ARG A 76 -5.24 1.50 6.83
C ARG A 76 -5.82 2.65 7.65
N THR A 77 -5.01 3.31 8.46
CA THR A 77 -5.43 4.38 9.35
C THR A 77 -5.53 5.67 8.54
N ALA A 78 -6.67 6.36 8.66
CA ALA A 78 -6.79 7.69 8.08
C ALA A 78 -6.05 8.71 8.97
N PRO A 79 -5.46 9.77 8.37
CA PRO A 79 -4.95 10.89 9.14
C PRO A 79 -6.05 11.46 10.04
N SER A 80 -5.68 11.84 11.26
CA SER A 80 -6.62 12.45 12.21
C SER A 80 -6.20 13.89 12.52
N PHE A 81 -7.19 14.77 12.73
CA PHE A 81 -6.97 16.12 13.20
C PHE A 81 -7.12 16.13 14.73
N ALA A 82 -6.02 16.32 15.45
CA ALA A 82 -6.05 16.41 16.91
C ALA A 82 -6.68 17.74 17.38
N THR A 83 -6.65 18.77 16.54
CA THR A 83 -7.32 20.05 16.76
C THR A 83 -8.16 20.43 15.55
N LYS A 84 -9.37 20.93 15.81
CA LYS A 84 -10.20 21.50 14.75
C LYS A 84 -9.43 22.66 14.11
N PRO A 85 -9.25 22.66 12.77
CA PRO A 85 -8.63 23.78 12.08
C PRO A 85 -9.34 25.08 12.45
N SER A 86 -8.56 26.10 12.77
CA SER A 86 -9.08 27.42 13.14
C SER A 86 -8.37 28.52 12.38
N THR A 87 -9.14 29.55 12.02
CA THR A 87 -8.64 30.76 11.38
C THR A 87 -8.76 31.92 12.35
N ALA A 88 -7.80 32.83 12.29
CA ALA A 88 -7.82 34.06 13.06
C ALA A 88 -7.24 35.20 12.22
N LEU A 89 -7.72 36.42 12.44
CA LEU A 89 -7.02 37.60 11.97
C LEU A 89 -5.72 37.75 12.74
N ARG A 90 -4.65 38.14 12.04
CA ARG A 90 -3.40 38.56 12.69
C ARG A 90 -3.26 40.07 12.62
N THR A 91 -2.46 40.64 13.51
CA THR A 91 -2.12 42.06 13.48
C THR A 91 -1.52 42.45 12.13
N GLY A 92 -2.03 43.53 11.54
CA GLY A 92 -1.67 44.03 10.22
C GLY A 92 -2.78 44.88 9.62
N THR A 93 -2.48 45.57 8.52
CA THR A 93 -3.44 46.43 7.81
C THR A 93 -4.42 45.59 6.99
N VAL A 94 -5.72 45.81 7.23
CA VAL A 94 -6.79 45.28 6.37
C VAL A 94 -7.01 46.27 5.22
N GLY A 95 -7.00 45.79 3.98
CA GLY A 95 -7.25 46.59 2.79
C GLY A 95 -8.21 45.89 1.83
N SER A 96 -8.68 46.61 0.81
CA SER A 96 -9.62 46.09 -0.19
C SER A 96 -9.08 44.91 -1.03
N THR A 97 -7.77 44.69 -1.02
CA THR A 97 -7.08 43.61 -1.76
C THR A 97 -6.37 42.59 -0.85
N SER A 98 -6.36 42.80 0.48
CA SER A 98 -5.59 41.96 1.40
C SER A 98 -6.17 41.98 2.81
N VAL A 99 -6.43 40.79 3.36
CA VAL A 99 -6.79 40.59 4.77
C VAL A 99 -5.78 39.63 5.40
N PRO A 100 -5.04 40.03 6.45
CA PRO A 100 -4.05 39.18 7.07
C PRO A 100 -4.71 38.13 7.97
N VAL A 101 -4.67 36.87 7.52
CA VAL A 101 -5.24 35.71 8.22
C VAL A 101 -4.12 34.73 8.61
N THR A 102 -4.29 34.05 9.74
CA THR A 102 -3.52 32.88 10.14
C THR A 102 -4.44 31.67 10.21
N LEU A 103 -3.97 30.55 9.66
CA LEU A 103 -4.61 29.24 9.77
C LEU A 103 -3.78 28.37 10.73
N LYS A 104 -4.43 27.74 11.71
CA LYS A 104 -3.83 26.79 12.65
C LYS A 104 -4.53 25.44 12.52
N TRP A 105 -3.76 24.36 12.45
CA TRP A 105 -4.23 22.98 12.45
C TRP A 105 -3.13 22.07 13.00
N ALA A 106 -3.51 20.92 13.52
CA ALA A 106 -2.61 19.83 13.86
C ALA A 106 -3.19 18.51 13.33
N ALA A 107 -2.42 17.84 12.48
CA ALA A 107 -2.78 16.55 11.91
C ALA A 107 -1.70 15.51 12.27
N THR A 108 -2.13 14.28 12.50
CA THR A 108 -1.24 13.16 12.81
C THR A 108 -1.60 11.98 11.93
N ASP A 109 -0.58 11.32 11.39
CA ASP A 109 -0.70 10.10 10.60
C ASP A 109 0.48 9.17 10.94
N ALA A 110 0.23 7.86 11.00
CA ALA A 110 1.23 6.89 11.42
C ALA A 110 2.19 6.47 10.30
N ALA A 111 1.86 6.71 9.03
CA ALA A 111 2.67 6.29 7.89
C ALA A 111 3.02 7.42 6.90
N ALA A 112 2.04 8.18 6.41
CA ALA A 112 2.25 9.29 5.49
C ALA A 112 1.05 10.26 5.41
N LEU A 113 1.26 11.51 5.84
CA LEU A 113 0.39 12.64 5.52
C LEU A 113 0.85 13.29 4.20
N LYS A 114 0.05 13.17 3.13
CA LYS A 114 0.40 13.72 1.80
C LYS A 114 0.04 15.21 1.64
N GLU A 115 -1.16 15.60 2.05
CA GLU A 115 -1.64 16.98 1.96
C GLU A 115 -2.75 17.24 2.98
N VAL A 116 -2.90 18.51 3.35
CA VAL A 116 -4.03 19.05 4.13
C VAL A 116 -4.70 20.12 3.29
N ARG A 117 -6.01 20.03 3.11
CA ARG A 117 -6.81 21.01 2.35
C ARG A 117 -7.87 21.63 3.25
N LEU A 118 -8.08 22.93 3.07
CA LEU A 118 -9.24 23.64 3.59
C LEU A 118 -10.24 23.78 2.43
N THR A 119 -11.43 23.21 2.57
CA THR A 119 -12.55 23.33 1.61
C THR A 119 -13.67 24.14 2.21
#